data_AF-A0A352J9S4-F1
#
_entry.id   AF-A0A352J9S4-F1
#
_cell.length_a   1.000
_cell.length_b   1.000
_cell.length_c   1.000
_cell.angle_alpha   90.00
_cell.angle_beta   90.00
_cell.angle_gamma   90.00
#
_symmetry.space_group_name_H-M   'P 1'
#
loop_
_entity.id
_entity.type
_entity.pdbx_description
1 polymer ?
#
loop_
_entity_poly.entity_id
_entity_poly.type
_entity_poly.pdbx_seq_one_letter_code
_entity_poly.pdbx_strand_id
1 'polypeptide(L)'
;RLQSMPIEELESTIKALQADFDKLSNYISAQEDELAGLEGEIADLQSQVETSDQFARIELESNQEFAEEQYKLLEESVFGMRRGMQDRLSLLNQQKAILDRRKGIVVEANPVQGLLPLLSQIEAQKNLQEQELRKMESQIEAVRNYTQQQQEILAKQTQEHLQQEQFIRAAESQQQERIRFVAELFGQISAQEQLLRPVQDIVDTLRPQLEAAVQDLGVMANGSNSSQVLADLQSVIQTLVST
;
A
#
# COMPACT_ATOMS: atom_id res chain seq x y z
N ARG A 1 21.39 62.47 -25.32
CA ARG A 1 20.48 62.53 -26.49
C ARG A 1 19.08 63.06 -26.14
N LEU A 2 18.37 62.50 -25.14
CA LEU A 2 17.02 62.98 -24.79
C LEU A 2 16.96 64.43 -24.24
N GLN A 3 18.01 64.88 -23.56
CA GLN A 3 18.10 66.26 -23.05
C GLN A 3 18.27 67.32 -24.16
N SER A 4 18.73 66.92 -25.34
CA SER A 4 19.04 67.82 -26.47
C SER A 4 17.99 67.76 -27.59
N MET A 5 16.99 66.88 -27.50
CA MET A 5 15.91 66.72 -28.46
C MET A 5 14.87 67.85 -28.32
N PRO A 6 14.21 68.35 -29.38
CA PRO A 6 13.07 69.27 -29.26
C PRO A 6 11.95 68.74 -28.33
N ILE A 7 11.20 69.62 -27.68
CA ILE A 7 10.16 69.20 -26.72
C ILE A 7 9.03 68.45 -27.44
N GLU A 8 8.57 68.91 -28.60
CA GLU A 8 7.49 68.21 -29.33
C GLU A 8 7.94 66.81 -29.79
N GLU A 9 9.20 66.67 -30.22
CA GLU A 9 9.76 65.38 -30.63
C GLU A 9 9.91 64.42 -29.44
N LEU A 10 10.33 64.93 -28.27
CA LEU A 10 10.41 64.15 -27.04
C LEU A 10 9.02 63.68 -26.57
N GLU A 11 8.00 64.54 -26.64
CA GLU A 11 6.63 64.17 -26.33
C GLU A 11 6.10 63.07 -27.24
N SER A 12 6.28 63.23 -28.55
CA SER A 12 5.84 62.24 -29.54
C SER A 12 6.51 60.89 -29.29
N THR A 13 7.81 60.89 -29.01
CA THR A 13 8.58 59.69 -28.69
C THR A 13 8.06 59.01 -27.41
N ILE A 14 7.82 59.77 -26.35
CA ILE A 14 7.29 59.23 -25.08
C ILE A 14 5.88 58.67 -25.27
N LYS A 15 5.01 59.31 -26.06
CA LYS A 15 3.68 58.79 -26.39
C LYS A 15 3.74 57.48 -27.16
N ALA A 16 4.65 57.37 -28.14
CA ALA A 16 4.85 56.13 -28.88
C ALA A 16 5.33 54.99 -27.96
N LEU A 17 6.33 55.27 -27.10
CA LEU A 17 6.83 54.31 -26.13
C LEU A 17 5.78 53.89 -25.10
N GLN A 18 4.92 54.82 -24.67
CA GLN A 18 3.77 54.51 -23.82
C GLN A 18 2.80 53.56 -24.51
N ALA A 19 2.42 53.84 -25.76
CA ALA A 19 1.51 52.99 -26.52
C ALA A 19 2.07 51.57 -26.74
N ASP A 20 3.38 51.46 -27.01
CA ASP A 20 4.04 50.17 -27.15
C ASP A 20 4.17 49.42 -25.81
N PHE A 21 4.37 50.15 -24.71
CA PHE A 21 4.33 49.59 -23.37
C PHE A 21 2.94 49.04 -23.01
N ASP A 22 1.88 49.80 -23.29
CA ASP A 22 0.50 49.39 -23.00
C ASP A 22 0.13 48.13 -23.80
N LYS A 23 0.55 48.03 -25.07
CA LYS A 23 0.39 46.80 -25.88
C LYS A 23 1.10 45.60 -25.27
N LEU A 24 2.35 45.78 -24.83
CA LEU A 24 3.12 44.71 -24.19
C LEU A 24 2.46 44.29 -22.88
N SER A 25 1.99 45.25 -22.08
CA SER A 25 1.29 44.98 -20.83
C SER A 25 0.05 44.13 -21.06
N ASN A 26 -0.78 44.47 -22.05
CA ASN A 26 -1.98 43.70 -22.39
C ASN A 26 -1.64 42.28 -22.87
N TYR A 27 -0.55 42.13 -23.64
CA TYR A 27 -0.10 40.82 -24.08
C TYR A 27 0.36 39.95 -22.90
N ILE A 28 1.17 40.50 -21.98
CA ILE A 28 1.59 39.78 -20.77
C ILE A 28 0.37 39.40 -19.94
N SER A 29 -0.58 40.32 -19.72
CA SER A 29 -1.82 40.00 -19.00
C SER A 29 -2.58 38.82 -19.60
N ALA A 30 -2.70 38.74 -20.94
CA ALA A 30 -3.34 37.59 -21.58
C ALA A 30 -2.57 36.28 -21.37
N GLN A 31 -1.24 36.33 -21.26
CA GLN A 31 -0.41 35.15 -20.96
C GLN A 31 -0.50 34.74 -19.48
N GLU A 32 -0.66 35.69 -18.56
CA GLU A 32 -0.93 35.39 -17.14
C GLU A 32 -2.31 34.74 -16.97
N ASP A 33 -3.32 35.17 -17.73
CA ASP A 33 -4.64 34.52 -17.76
C ASP A 33 -4.54 33.07 -18.28
N GLU A 34 -3.68 32.82 -19.28
CA GLU A 34 -3.41 31.48 -19.81
C GLU A 34 -2.70 30.58 -18.77
N LEU A 35 -1.71 31.12 -18.04
CA LEU A 35 -1.08 30.43 -16.92
C LEU A 35 -2.08 30.04 -15.83
N ALA A 36 -2.97 30.97 -15.44
CA ALA A 36 -4.02 30.69 -14.48
C ALA A 36 -5.00 29.61 -14.96
N GLY A 37 -5.27 29.58 -16.28
CA GLY A 37 -6.06 28.52 -16.90
C GLY A 37 -5.39 27.15 -16.79
N LEU A 38 -4.08 27.08 -17.10
CA LEU A 38 -3.30 25.84 -16.98
C LEU A 38 -3.19 25.36 -15.53
N GLU A 39 -3.03 26.25 -14.55
CA GLU A 39 -3.07 25.87 -13.12
C GLU A 39 -4.42 25.23 -12.75
N GLY A 40 -5.52 25.79 -13.25
CA GLY A 40 -6.86 25.21 -13.06
C GLY A 40 -6.99 23.82 -13.69
N GLU A 41 -6.50 23.64 -14.91
CA GLU A 41 -6.52 22.36 -15.61
C GLU A 41 -5.70 21.28 -14.88
N ILE A 42 -4.50 21.64 -14.41
CA ILE A 42 -3.64 20.74 -13.61
C ILE A 42 -4.35 20.32 -12.33
N ALA A 43 -4.98 21.26 -11.61
CA ALA A 43 -5.72 20.96 -10.38
C ALA A 43 -6.92 20.04 -10.64
N ASP A 44 -7.66 20.26 -11.74
CA ASP A 44 -8.79 19.42 -12.13
C ASP A 44 -8.34 18.01 -12.53
N LEU A 45 -7.22 17.88 -13.26
CA LEU A 45 -6.62 16.59 -13.62
C LEU A 45 -6.14 15.83 -12.37
N GLN A 46 -5.47 16.51 -11.45
CA GLN A 46 -5.02 15.92 -10.19
C GLN A 46 -6.20 15.37 -9.37
N SER A 47 -7.30 16.12 -9.25
CA SER A 47 -8.53 15.67 -8.58
C SER A 47 -9.14 14.43 -9.24
N GLN A 48 -9.12 14.37 -10.58
CA GLN A 48 -9.60 13.20 -11.32
C GLN A 48 -8.69 11.98 -11.12
N VAL A 49 -7.35 12.16 -11.12
CA VAL A 49 -6.39 11.08 -10.84
C VAL A 49 -6.65 10.44 -9.48
N GLU A 50 -6.94 11.24 -8.45
CA GLU A 50 -7.20 10.77 -7.08
C GLU A 50 -8.50 9.94 -6.96
N THR A 51 -9.48 10.16 -7.84
CA THR A 51 -10.81 9.54 -7.79
C THR A 51 -11.03 8.43 -8.82
N SER A 52 -10.05 8.18 -9.70
CA SER A 52 -10.19 7.29 -10.86
C SER A 52 -9.68 5.86 -10.64
N ASP A 53 -10.28 4.92 -11.36
CA ASP A 53 -9.81 3.53 -11.44
C ASP A 53 -8.44 3.42 -12.14
N GLN A 54 -7.71 2.33 -11.86
CA GLN A 54 -6.31 2.11 -12.30
C GLN A 54 -6.05 2.34 -13.79
N PHE A 55 -7.02 2.03 -14.66
CA PHE A 55 -6.85 2.16 -16.11
C PHE A 55 -7.03 3.60 -16.61
N ALA A 56 -7.99 4.34 -16.03
CA ALA A 56 -8.21 5.75 -16.35
C ALA A 56 -7.11 6.63 -15.75
N ARG A 57 -6.50 6.18 -14.66
CA ARG A 57 -5.42 6.89 -13.97
C ARG A 57 -4.19 7.15 -14.86
N ILE A 58 -3.80 6.18 -15.70
CA ILE A 58 -2.62 6.32 -16.58
C ILE A 58 -2.82 7.43 -17.61
N GLU A 59 -4.00 7.50 -18.21
CA GLU A 59 -4.33 8.54 -19.20
C GLU A 59 -4.40 9.92 -18.55
N LEU A 60 -5.01 10.01 -17.36
CA LEU A 60 -5.09 11.25 -16.60
C LEU A 60 -3.72 11.74 -16.12
N GLU A 61 -2.86 10.85 -15.64
CA GLU A 61 -1.47 11.19 -15.24
C GLU A 61 -0.66 11.67 -16.46
N SER A 62 -0.83 11.05 -17.63
CA SER A 62 -0.17 11.52 -18.86
C SER A 62 -0.65 12.91 -19.30
N ASN A 63 -1.96 13.19 -19.19
CA ASN A 63 -2.51 14.50 -19.52
C ASN A 63 -2.05 15.56 -18.50
N GLN A 64 -1.96 15.20 -17.23
CA GLN A 64 -1.44 16.07 -16.17
C GLN A 64 0.01 16.44 -16.45
N GLU A 65 0.87 15.48 -16.76
CA GLU A 65 2.29 15.73 -17.08
C GLU A 65 2.43 16.67 -18.28
N PHE A 66 1.59 16.51 -19.31
CA PHE A 66 1.59 17.39 -20.48
C PHE A 66 1.14 18.82 -20.14
N ALA A 67 0.13 18.98 -19.29
CA ALA A 67 -0.32 20.30 -18.83
C ALA A 67 0.76 20.99 -17.95
N GLU A 68 1.43 20.24 -17.08
CA GLU A 68 2.55 20.72 -16.26
C GLU A 68 3.74 21.17 -17.12
N GLU A 69 4.08 20.45 -18.18
CA GLU A 69 5.16 20.84 -19.11
C GLU A 69 4.81 22.14 -19.86
N GLN A 70 3.57 22.26 -20.36
CA GLN A 70 3.09 23.48 -21.00
C GLN A 70 3.13 24.68 -20.05
N TYR A 71 2.65 24.50 -18.81
CA TYR A 71 2.70 25.54 -17.78
C TYR A 71 4.13 26.01 -17.54
N LYS A 72 5.07 25.08 -17.37
CA LYS A 72 6.48 25.41 -17.13
C LYS A 72 7.10 26.20 -18.28
N LEU A 73 6.88 25.78 -19.52
CA LEU A 73 7.40 26.48 -20.70
C LEU A 73 6.82 27.90 -20.82
N LEU A 74 5.52 28.05 -20.55
CA LEU A 74 4.86 29.35 -20.56
C LEU A 74 5.39 30.24 -19.43
N GLU A 75 5.52 29.72 -18.20
CA GLU A 75 5.99 30.48 -17.04
C GLU A 75 7.43 30.99 -17.23
N GLU A 76 8.32 30.17 -17.80
CA GLU A 76 9.68 30.59 -18.14
C GLU A 76 9.68 31.77 -19.14
N SER A 77 8.79 31.76 -20.13
CA SER A 77 8.61 32.85 -21.10
C SER A 77 8.03 34.11 -20.45
N VAL A 78 6.93 33.97 -19.70
CA VAL A 78 6.24 35.09 -19.03
C VAL A 78 7.15 35.74 -18.01
N PHE A 79 7.94 34.98 -17.26
CA PHE A 79 8.94 35.51 -16.34
C PHE A 79 9.93 36.46 -17.04
N GLY A 80 10.45 36.05 -18.22
CA GLY A 80 11.33 36.91 -19.03
C GLY A 80 10.63 38.19 -19.49
N MET A 81 9.36 38.08 -19.89
CA MET A 81 8.55 39.23 -20.30
C MET A 81 8.25 40.20 -19.16
N ARG A 82 7.93 39.71 -17.95
CA ARG A 82 7.73 40.53 -16.74
C ARG A 82 8.95 41.38 -16.44
N ARG A 83 10.14 40.78 -16.46
CA ARG A 83 11.40 41.51 -16.23
C ARG A 83 11.60 42.59 -17.28
N GLY A 84 11.43 42.25 -18.57
CA GLY A 84 11.56 43.21 -19.66
C GLY A 84 10.54 44.37 -19.57
N MET A 85 9.32 44.08 -19.10
CA MET A 85 8.28 45.09 -18.87
C MET A 85 8.67 46.05 -17.74
N GLN A 86 9.19 45.53 -16.61
CA GLN A 86 9.69 46.37 -15.52
C GLN A 86 10.82 47.30 -15.96
N ASP A 87 11.78 46.79 -16.74
CA ASP A 87 12.89 47.59 -17.27
C ASP A 87 12.38 48.72 -18.16
N ARG A 88 11.44 48.41 -19.08
CA ARG A 88 10.80 49.39 -19.96
C ARG A 88 10.01 50.45 -19.19
N LEU A 89 9.26 50.05 -18.16
CA LEU A 89 8.52 50.97 -17.30
C LEU A 89 9.47 51.93 -16.58
N SER A 90 10.58 51.41 -16.05
CA SER A 90 11.59 52.24 -15.37
C SER A 90 12.17 53.30 -16.31
N LEU A 91 12.50 52.90 -17.55
CA LEU A 91 13.05 53.78 -18.57
C LEU A 91 12.02 54.83 -18.99
N LEU A 92 10.77 54.43 -19.23
CA LEU A 92 9.68 55.33 -19.60
C LEU A 92 9.44 56.38 -18.51
N ASN A 93 9.47 55.98 -17.24
CA ASN A 93 9.34 56.90 -16.10
C ASN A 93 10.50 57.90 -16.02
N GLN A 94 11.74 57.45 -16.27
CA GLN A 94 12.89 58.37 -16.35
C GLN A 94 12.72 59.39 -17.48
N GLN A 95 12.24 58.95 -18.65
CA GLN A 95 12.02 59.82 -19.81
C GLN A 95 10.89 60.83 -19.56
N LYS A 96 9.78 60.42 -18.95
CA LYS A 96 8.70 61.32 -18.51
C LYS A 96 9.22 62.37 -17.53
N ALA A 97 9.99 61.96 -16.53
CA ALA A 97 10.57 62.91 -15.57
C ALA A 97 11.51 63.94 -16.23
N ILE A 98 12.25 63.55 -17.28
CA ILE A 98 13.04 64.50 -18.09
C ILE A 98 12.13 65.48 -18.84
N LEU A 99 11.07 64.98 -19.48
CA LEU A 99 10.10 65.83 -20.18
C LEU A 99 9.42 66.83 -19.24
N ASP A 100 8.96 66.37 -18.08
CA ASP A 100 8.27 67.21 -17.09
C ASP A 100 9.17 68.33 -16.56
N ARG A 101 10.44 68.00 -16.23
CA ARG A 101 11.45 69.01 -15.87
C ARG A 101 11.67 70.03 -16.99
N ARG A 102 11.71 69.58 -18.24
CA ARG A 102 11.90 70.46 -19.41
C ARG A 102 10.68 71.34 -19.71
N LYS A 103 9.49 70.94 -19.27
CA LYS A 103 8.26 71.74 -19.29
C LYS A 103 8.12 72.69 -18.10
N GLY A 104 9.06 72.67 -17.16
CA GLY A 104 8.97 73.45 -15.92
C GLY A 104 7.94 72.91 -14.92
N ILE A 105 7.48 71.67 -15.10
CA ILE A 105 6.60 70.99 -14.15
C ILE A 105 7.48 70.44 -13.03
N VAL A 106 7.22 70.86 -11.80
CA VAL A 106 7.90 70.28 -10.62
C VAL A 106 7.39 68.85 -10.47
N VAL A 107 8.27 67.88 -10.72
CA VAL A 107 7.97 66.46 -10.52
C VAL A 107 7.89 66.22 -9.02
N GLU A 108 6.68 66.18 -8.47
CA GLU A 108 6.45 65.63 -7.12
C GLU A 108 6.92 64.17 -7.07
N ALA A 109 7.39 63.74 -5.90
CA ALA A 109 8.06 62.45 -5.70
C ALA A 109 7.30 61.30 -6.37
N ASN A 110 8.04 60.52 -7.17
CA ASN A 110 7.49 59.43 -7.97
C ASN A 110 6.70 58.46 -7.04
N PRO A 111 5.39 58.22 -7.27
CA PRO A 111 4.56 57.37 -6.41
C PRO A 111 5.11 55.93 -6.27
N VAL A 112 5.97 55.49 -7.20
CA VAL A 112 6.71 54.21 -7.13
C VAL A 112 7.66 54.15 -5.93
N GLN A 113 8.19 55.29 -5.44
CA GLN A 113 9.03 55.32 -4.24
C GLN A 113 8.27 54.92 -2.97
N GLY A 114 6.95 55.14 -2.93
CA GLY A 114 6.09 54.65 -1.84
C GLY A 114 5.81 53.15 -1.90
N LEU A 115 5.99 52.52 -3.07
CA LEU A 115 5.74 51.09 -3.29
C LEU A 115 6.99 50.23 -3.04
N LEU A 116 8.19 50.81 -3.05
CA LEU A 116 9.45 50.10 -2.76
C LEU A 116 9.46 49.36 -1.40
N PRO A 117 8.99 49.95 -0.29
CA PRO A 117 8.87 49.26 0.99
C PRO A 117 7.82 48.14 0.97
N LEU A 118 6.73 48.31 0.22
CA LEU A 118 5.70 47.28 0.06
C LEU A 118 6.23 46.10 -0.76
N LEU A 119 6.98 46.37 -1.83
CA LEU A 119 7.64 45.35 -2.65
C LEU A 119 8.67 44.55 -1.84
N SER A 120 9.50 45.22 -1.03
CA SER A 120 10.47 44.52 -0.17
C SER A 120 9.78 43.68 0.91
N GLN A 121 8.64 44.14 1.43
CA GLN A 121 7.83 43.39 2.38
C GLN A 121 7.18 42.16 1.74
N ILE A 122 6.65 42.30 0.51
CA ILE A 122 6.11 41.18 -0.29
C ILE A 122 7.20 40.17 -0.61
N GLU A 123 8.39 40.63 -1.02
CA GLU A 123 9.51 39.74 -1.34
C GLU A 123 10.01 38.98 -0.10
N ALA A 124 10.07 39.64 1.06
CA ALA A 124 10.35 38.99 2.33
C ALA A 124 9.27 37.94 2.70
N GLN A 125 8.00 38.26 2.48
CA GLN A 125 6.88 37.36 2.76
C GLN A 125 6.89 36.14 1.81
N LYS A 126 7.17 36.36 0.52
CA LYS A 126 7.34 35.29 -0.47
C LYS A 126 8.47 34.36 -0.05
N ASN A 127 9.63 34.89 0.33
CA ASN A 127 10.77 34.07 0.75
C ASN A 127 10.46 33.23 2.00
N LEU A 128 9.69 33.77 2.95
CA LEU A 128 9.23 33.01 4.12
C LEU A 128 8.28 31.88 3.73
N GLN A 129 7.30 32.16 2.85
CA GLN A 129 6.36 31.16 2.36
C GLN A 129 7.09 30.05 1.58
N GLU A 130 8.06 30.40 0.75
CA GLU A 130 8.84 29.42 -0.02
C GLU A 130 9.68 28.50 0.89
N GLN A 131 10.19 29.01 2.02
CA GLN A 131 10.87 28.20 3.03
C GLN A 131 9.90 27.24 3.75
N GLU A 132 8.72 27.71 4.14
CA GLU A 132 7.70 26.86 4.77
C GLU A 132 7.18 25.78 3.79
N LEU A 133 7.01 26.10 2.51
CA LEU A 133 6.66 25.15 1.45
C LEU A 133 7.69 24.02 1.34
N ARG A 134 8.98 24.37 1.20
CA ARG A 134 10.07 23.37 1.14
C ARG A 134 10.12 22.49 2.37
N LYS A 135 9.87 23.06 3.55
CA LYS A 135 9.81 22.31 4.81
C LYS A 135 8.63 21.34 4.81
N MET A 136 7.46 21.78 4.37
CA MET A 136 6.26 20.94 4.29
C MET A 136 6.42 19.83 3.27
N GLU A 137 7.00 20.10 2.10
CA GLU A 137 7.36 19.10 1.08
C GLU A 137 8.27 18.01 1.68
N SER A 138 9.31 18.40 2.42
CA SER A 138 10.21 17.43 3.08
C SER A 138 9.49 16.57 4.12
N GLN A 139 8.51 17.14 4.84
CA GLN A 139 7.70 16.41 5.81
C GLN A 139 6.75 15.41 5.12
N ILE A 140 6.14 15.81 4.00
CA ILE A 140 5.30 14.94 3.18
C ILE A 140 6.12 13.76 2.66
N GLU A 141 7.32 14.01 2.15
CA GLU A 141 8.21 12.96 1.66
C GLU A 141 8.61 11.98 2.78
N ALA A 142 8.94 12.50 3.97
CA ALA A 142 9.23 11.67 5.14
C ALA A 142 8.04 10.78 5.55
N VAL A 143 6.82 11.32 5.54
CA VAL A 143 5.60 10.57 5.85
C VAL A 143 5.30 9.51 4.78
N ARG A 144 5.48 9.84 3.49
CA ARG A 144 5.33 8.88 2.39
C ARG A 144 6.30 7.71 2.53
N ASN A 145 7.58 7.99 2.79
CA ASN A 145 8.59 6.96 3.01
C ASN A 145 8.28 6.08 4.23
N TYR A 146 7.86 6.68 5.34
CA TYR A 146 7.44 5.92 6.53
C TYR A 146 6.22 5.02 6.24
N THR A 147 5.23 5.54 5.52
CA THR A 147 4.02 4.79 5.15
C THR A 147 4.35 3.61 4.25
N GLN A 148 5.23 3.80 3.25
CA GLN A 148 5.69 2.74 2.37
C GLN A 148 6.41 1.64 3.15
N GLN A 149 7.30 2.01 4.08
CA GLN A 149 7.97 1.05 4.95
C GLN A 149 6.98 0.25 5.80
N GLN A 150 5.95 0.89 6.37
CA GLN A 150 4.92 0.20 7.15
C GLN A 150 4.08 -0.75 6.29
N GLN A 151 3.77 -0.39 5.04
CA GLN A 151 3.08 -1.27 4.11
C GLN A 151 3.90 -2.52 3.79
N GLU A 152 5.21 -2.39 3.58
CA GLU A 152 6.10 -3.54 3.36
C GLU A 152 6.15 -4.48 4.58
N ILE A 153 6.25 -3.92 5.79
CA ILE A 153 6.21 -4.70 7.03
C ILE A 153 4.88 -5.44 7.17
N LEU A 154 3.77 -4.75 6.93
CA LEU A 154 2.44 -5.35 7.01
C LEU A 154 2.25 -6.46 5.97
N ALA A 155 2.72 -6.25 4.74
CA ALA A 155 2.67 -7.27 3.69
C ALA A 155 3.46 -8.52 4.09
N LYS A 156 4.66 -8.34 4.65
CA LYS A 156 5.48 -9.45 5.15
C LYS A 156 4.81 -10.20 6.29
N GLN A 157 4.27 -9.48 7.28
CA GLN A 157 3.54 -10.10 8.40
C GLN A 157 2.30 -10.85 7.92
N THR A 158 1.56 -10.29 6.98
CA THR A 158 0.39 -10.94 6.38
C THR A 158 0.78 -12.25 5.68
N GLN A 159 1.89 -12.23 4.94
CA GLN A 159 2.41 -13.43 4.29
C GLN A 159 2.86 -14.49 5.30
N GLU A 160 3.57 -14.09 6.36
CA GLU A 160 4.00 -15.00 7.44
C GLU A 160 2.79 -15.64 8.14
N HIS A 161 1.74 -14.85 8.42
CA HIS A 161 0.51 -15.37 9.02
C HIS A 161 -0.23 -16.35 8.11
N LEU A 162 -0.31 -16.07 6.80
CA LEU A 162 -0.91 -17.01 5.84
C LEU A 162 -0.14 -18.34 5.78
N GLN A 163 1.19 -18.29 5.84
CA GLN A 163 2.01 -19.51 5.88
C GLN A 163 1.81 -20.29 7.17
N GLN A 164 1.75 -19.62 8.32
CA GLN A 164 1.45 -20.26 9.60
C GLN A 164 0.07 -20.91 9.61
N GLU A 165 -0.94 -20.24 9.07
CA GLU A 165 -2.30 -20.78 8.98
C GLU A 165 -2.33 -22.05 8.12
N GLN A 166 -1.63 -22.05 6.97
CA GLN A 166 -1.52 -23.23 6.11
C GLN A 166 -0.81 -24.38 6.84
N PHE A 167 0.26 -24.10 7.57
CA PHE A 167 0.98 -25.10 8.36
C PHE A 167 0.09 -25.71 9.45
N ILE A 168 -0.66 -24.88 10.19
CA ILE A 168 -1.60 -25.33 11.23
C ILE A 168 -2.67 -26.23 10.61
N ARG A 169 -3.30 -25.80 9.51
CA ARG A 169 -4.32 -26.62 8.81
C ARG A 169 -3.77 -27.97 8.35
N ALA A 170 -2.54 -28.01 7.86
CA ALA A 170 -1.90 -29.26 7.46
C ALA A 170 -1.64 -30.18 8.67
N ALA A 171 -1.15 -29.63 9.78
CA ALA A 171 -0.92 -30.37 11.02
C ALA A 171 -2.23 -30.90 11.63
N GLU A 172 -3.30 -30.12 11.59
CA GLU A 172 -4.64 -30.54 12.04
C GLU A 172 -5.17 -31.70 11.19
N SER A 173 -5.03 -31.63 9.86
CA SER A 173 -5.41 -32.73 8.96
C SER A 173 -4.63 -34.00 9.28
N GLN A 174 -3.30 -33.90 9.46
CA GLN A 174 -2.47 -35.04 9.81
C GLN A 174 -2.86 -35.64 11.17
N GLN A 175 -3.20 -34.80 12.15
CA GLN A 175 -3.63 -35.28 13.46
C GLN A 175 -4.99 -36.00 13.39
N GLN A 176 -5.93 -35.52 12.57
CA GLN A 176 -7.18 -36.22 12.33
C GLN A 176 -6.98 -37.59 11.68
N GLU A 177 -6.06 -37.71 10.72
CA GLU A 177 -5.70 -39.00 10.12
C GLU A 177 -5.11 -39.96 11.16
N ARG A 178 -4.23 -39.48 12.03
CA ARG A 178 -3.66 -40.29 13.12
C ARG A 178 -4.72 -40.77 14.09
N ILE A 179 -5.69 -39.92 14.45
CA ILE A 179 -6.82 -40.30 15.32
C ILE A 179 -7.65 -41.41 14.66
N ARG A 180 -7.95 -41.29 13.36
CA ARG A 180 -8.67 -42.34 12.61
C ARG A 180 -7.89 -43.66 12.61
N PHE A 181 -6.60 -43.61 12.33
CA PHE A 181 -5.75 -44.79 12.32
C PHE A 181 -5.69 -45.50 13.69
N VAL A 182 -5.57 -44.73 14.78
CA VAL A 182 -5.60 -45.29 16.15
C VAL A 182 -6.96 -45.92 16.46
N ALA A 183 -8.07 -45.29 16.05
CA ALA A 183 -9.41 -45.84 16.23
C ALA A 183 -9.61 -47.16 15.46
N GLU A 184 -9.09 -47.25 14.23
CA GLU A 184 -9.10 -48.48 13.43
C GLU A 184 -8.30 -49.59 14.10
N LEU A 185 -7.09 -49.31 14.57
CA LEU A 185 -6.26 -50.28 15.31
C LEU A 185 -6.96 -50.76 16.58
N PHE A 186 -7.58 -49.85 17.34
CA PHE A 186 -8.32 -50.21 18.54
C PHE A 186 -9.52 -51.13 18.22
N GLY A 187 -10.23 -50.86 17.12
CA GLY A 187 -11.29 -51.73 16.62
C GLY A 187 -10.79 -53.12 16.24
N GLN A 188 -9.63 -53.21 15.57
CA GLN A 188 -9.00 -54.48 15.23
C GLN A 188 -8.57 -55.27 16.47
N ILE A 189 -7.96 -54.62 17.46
CA ILE A 189 -7.57 -55.25 18.73
C ILE A 189 -8.81 -55.77 19.45
N SER A 190 -9.86 -54.96 19.56
CA SER A 190 -11.12 -55.34 20.22
C SER A 190 -11.76 -56.56 19.52
N ALA A 191 -11.73 -56.61 18.20
CA ALA A 191 -12.22 -57.76 17.44
C ALA A 191 -11.38 -59.03 17.68
N GLN A 192 -10.05 -58.90 17.73
CA GLN A 192 -9.16 -60.03 18.05
C GLN A 192 -9.36 -60.54 19.47
N GLU A 193 -9.53 -59.64 20.46
CA GLU A 193 -9.87 -60.02 21.83
C GLU A 193 -11.20 -60.78 21.91
N GLN A 194 -12.22 -60.34 21.17
CA GLN A 194 -13.50 -61.04 21.09
C GLN A 194 -13.37 -62.44 20.48
N LEU A 195 -12.47 -62.64 19.52
CA LEU A 195 -12.21 -63.96 18.93
C LEU A 195 -11.40 -64.89 19.84
N LEU A 196 -10.54 -64.33 20.71
CA LEU A 196 -9.73 -65.11 21.65
C LEU A 196 -10.50 -65.54 22.89
N ARG A 197 -11.53 -64.79 23.29
CA ARG A 197 -12.31 -65.09 24.50
C ARG A 197 -12.94 -66.49 24.50
N PRO A 198 -13.58 -66.97 23.41
CA PRO A 198 -14.07 -68.35 23.33
C PRO A 198 -12.96 -69.38 23.48
N VAL A 199 -11.77 -69.12 22.91
CA VAL A 199 -10.63 -70.03 23.04
C VAL A 199 -10.13 -70.08 24.49
N GLN A 200 -10.11 -68.94 25.20
CA GLN A 200 -9.80 -68.89 26.61
C GLN A 200 -10.84 -69.64 27.45
N ASP A 201 -12.13 -69.42 27.19
CA ASP A 201 -13.22 -70.11 27.89
C ASP A 201 -13.14 -71.64 27.66
N ILE A 202 -12.80 -72.09 26.45
CA ILE A 202 -12.56 -73.51 26.14
C ILE A 202 -11.34 -74.05 26.90
N VAL A 203 -10.22 -73.31 26.94
CA VAL A 203 -9.02 -73.75 27.67
C VAL A 203 -9.27 -73.79 29.19
N ASP A 204 -10.00 -72.83 29.73
CA ASP A 204 -10.34 -72.73 31.16
C ASP A 204 -11.33 -73.81 31.58
N THR A 205 -12.19 -74.28 30.68
CA THR A 205 -13.06 -75.45 30.92
C THR A 205 -12.32 -76.78 30.74
N LEU A 206 -11.42 -76.88 29.77
CA LEU A 206 -10.65 -78.09 29.47
C LEU A 206 -9.61 -78.43 30.53
N ARG A 207 -8.89 -77.44 31.06
CA ARG A 207 -7.82 -77.65 32.05
C ARG A 207 -8.29 -78.42 33.29
N PRO A 208 -9.36 -78.00 34.01
CA PRO A 208 -9.84 -78.74 35.18
C PRO A 208 -10.43 -80.10 34.81
N GLN A 209 -11.03 -80.26 33.63
CA GLN A 209 -11.53 -81.57 33.16
C GLN A 209 -10.37 -82.57 32.93
N LEU A 210 -9.27 -82.12 32.32
CA LEU A 210 -8.06 -82.91 32.14
C LEU A 210 -7.39 -83.23 33.48
N GLU A 211 -7.29 -82.26 34.40
CA GLU A 211 -6.76 -82.49 35.74
C GLU A 211 -7.59 -83.51 36.52
N ALA A 212 -8.93 -83.42 36.45
CA ALA A 212 -9.83 -84.40 37.05
C ALA A 212 -9.64 -85.79 36.44
N ALA A 213 -9.57 -85.90 35.11
CA ALA A 213 -9.33 -87.18 34.43
C ALA A 213 -7.98 -87.80 34.81
N VAL A 214 -6.92 -86.99 34.96
CA VAL A 214 -5.60 -87.44 35.42
C VAL A 214 -5.66 -87.89 36.89
N GLN A 215 -6.41 -87.19 37.74
CA GLN A 215 -6.58 -87.56 39.15
C GLN A 215 -7.38 -88.87 39.29
N ASP A 216 -8.47 -89.02 38.53
CA ASP A 216 -9.25 -90.26 38.45
C ASP A 216 -8.41 -91.43 37.93
N LEU A 217 -7.58 -91.22 36.89
CA LEU A 217 -6.60 -92.20 36.43
C LEU A 217 -5.58 -92.58 37.52
N GLY A 218 -5.13 -91.62 38.33
CA GLY A 218 -4.23 -91.87 39.46
C GLY A 218 -4.87 -92.69 40.58
N VAL A 219 -6.17 -92.51 40.83
CA VAL A 219 -6.95 -93.29 41.79
C VAL A 219 -7.29 -94.69 41.24
N MET A 220 -7.56 -94.79 39.94
CA MET A 220 -7.97 -96.03 39.26
C MET A 220 -6.79 -96.91 38.77
N ALA A 221 -5.56 -96.40 38.67
CA ALA A 221 -4.37 -97.23 38.46
C ALA A 221 -4.13 -98.23 39.62
N ASN A 222 -4.80 -98.02 40.76
CA ASN A 222 -4.84 -98.95 41.88
C ASN A 222 -6.00 -99.97 41.81
N GLY A 223 -6.87 -99.96 40.78
CA GLY A 223 -8.04 -100.83 40.64
C GLY A 223 -8.40 -101.20 39.20
N SER A 224 -8.42 -102.49 38.88
CA SER A 224 -8.59 -103.07 37.54
C SER A 224 -9.94 -102.79 36.85
N ASN A 225 -10.09 -101.65 36.15
CA ASN A 225 -11.26 -101.32 35.30
C ASN A 225 -10.88 -100.47 34.06
N SER A 226 -10.10 -101.02 33.13
CA SER A 226 -9.60 -100.29 31.94
C SER A 226 -10.61 -100.10 30.79
N SER A 227 -11.71 -100.86 30.73
CA SER A 227 -12.71 -100.74 29.65
C SER A 227 -13.71 -99.59 29.87
N GLN A 228 -13.99 -99.25 31.14
CA GLN A 228 -14.81 -98.09 31.50
C GLN A 228 -14.12 -96.78 31.10
N VAL A 229 -12.79 -96.74 31.25
CA VAL A 229 -11.92 -95.58 30.96
C VAL A 229 -11.96 -95.18 29.48
N LEU A 230 -12.02 -96.14 28.56
CA LEU A 230 -12.15 -95.84 27.13
C LEU A 230 -13.51 -95.23 26.77
N ALA A 231 -14.57 -95.64 27.48
CA ALA A 231 -15.92 -95.10 27.27
C ALA A 231 -16.06 -93.68 27.84
N ASP A 232 -15.49 -93.41 29.01
CA ASP A 232 -15.52 -92.09 29.62
C ASP A 232 -14.63 -91.09 28.86
N LEU A 233 -13.44 -91.51 28.39
CA LEU A 233 -12.61 -90.69 27.49
C LEU A 233 -13.31 -90.43 26.15
N GLN A 234 -14.00 -91.42 25.57
CA GLN A 234 -14.79 -91.21 24.37
C GLN A 234 -15.92 -90.21 24.62
N SER A 235 -16.61 -90.28 25.76
CA SER A 235 -17.68 -89.34 26.11
C SER A 235 -17.16 -87.91 26.25
N VAL A 236 -16.02 -87.71 26.92
CA VAL A 236 -15.38 -86.40 27.06
C VAL A 236 -14.95 -85.85 25.69
N ILE A 237 -14.34 -86.67 24.83
CA ILE A 237 -13.98 -86.29 23.46
C ILE A 237 -15.22 -85.98 22.61
N GLN A 238 -16.31 -86.73 22.77
CA GLN A 238 -17.55 -86.50 22.01
C GLN A 238 -18.22 -85.18 22.38
N THR A 239 -18.18 -84.84 23.68
CA THR A 239 -18.65 -83.55 24.19
C THR A 239 -17.78 -82.40 23.65
N LEU A 240 -16.48 -82.64 23.49
CA LEU A 240 -15.53 -81.68 22.90
C LEU A 240 -15.69 -81.44 21.40
N VAL A 241 -16.21 -82.42 20.65
CA VAL A 241 -16.45 -82.30 19.20
C VAL A 241 -17.80 -81.64 18.89
N SER A 242 -18.68 -81.52 19.89
CA SER A 242 -20.06 -81.01 19.72
C SER A 242 -20.31 -79.61 20.29
N THR A 243 -19.24 -78.92 20.73
CA THR A 243 -19.23 -77.48 21.07
C THR A 243 -18.32 -76.72 20.10
#